data_AF-K6E6E4-F1
#
_entry.id   AF-K6E6E4-F1
#
_cell.length_a   1.000
_cell.length_b   1.000
_cell.length_c   1.000
_cell.angle_alpha   90.00
_cell.angle_beta   90.00
_cell.angle_gamma   90.00
#
_symmetry.space_group_name_H-M   'P 1'
#
loop_
_entity.id
_entity.type
_entity.pdbx_description
1 polymer ?
#
loop_
_entity_poly.entity_id
_entity_poly.type
_entity_poly.pdbx_seq_one_letter_code
_entity_poly.pdbx_strand_id
1 'polypeptide(L)'
;MGTRKIFLVLLLFSVLVLYSCSEKINKNENNVEYQDDKMLGFVEKVYSDKDLIVVNINDWFHRDIPKDEDTVIASNIISEVKTNDNTVFRYENGTKAEFETLKIGQKVLITPPIFQNKKNVLAMEIVLLDLTYHEKLRDFLSNDTNKLRVSIIQDAVNPLSYDSEDMSDLISQEPTLNFHDYQKDFVVDYKKELDIEKLPVILVFDTEKLLFKTYNVKEATNFIREWKN
;
A
#
# COMPACT_ATOMS: atom_id res chain seq x y z
N MET A 1 3.49 0.24 -68.25
CA MET A 1 2.09 0.30 -67.77
C MET A 1 1.82 -0.64 -66.58
N GLY A 2 2.81 -0.92 -65.70
CA GLY A 2 2.68 -1.89 -64.59
C GLY A 2 3.11 -1.38 -63.21
N THR A 3 3.87 -0.29 -63.12
CA THR A 3 4.42 0.20 -61.84
C THR A 3 3.50 1.18 -61.11
N ARG A 4 2.53 1.81 -61.80
CA ARG A 4 1.59 2.78 -61.21
C ARG A 4 0.45 2.14 -60.41
N LYS A 5 0.14 0.86 -60.63
CA LYS A 5 -0.94 0.15 -59.92
C LYS A 5 -0.50 -0.44 -58.57
N ILE A 6 0.78 -0.83 -58.45
CA ILE A 6 1.32 -1.41 -57.22
C ILE A 6 1.44 -0.34 -56.11
N PHE A 7 1.80 0.89 -56.49
CA PHE A 7 1.92 1.99 -55.54
C PHE A 7 0.58 2.40 -54.91
N LEU A 8 -0.53 2.28 -55.66
CA LEU A 8 -1.86 2.62 -55.16
C LEU A 8 -2.40 1.60 -54.16
N VAL A 9 -2.06 0.31 -54.33
CA VAL A 9 -2.47 -0.76 -53.41
C VAL A 9 -1.70 -0.69 -52.08
N LEU A 10 -0.40 -0.36 -52.14
CA LEU A 10 0.42 -0.13 -50.95
C LEU A 10 -0.03 1.09 -50.15
N LEU A 11 -0.45 2.17 -50.82
CA LEU A 11 -0.94 3.37 -50.16
C LEU A 11 -2.33 3.15 -49.51
N LEU A 12 -3.19 2.33 -50.11
CA LEU A 12 -4.48 1.95 -49.51
C LEU A 12 -4.31 1.09 -48.24
N PHE A 13 -3.31 0.20 -48.21
CA PHE A 13 -3.01 -0.59 -47.00
C PHE A 13 -2.43 0.26 -45.87
N SER A 14 -1.66 1.32 -46.17
CA SER A 14 -1.12 2.20 -45.12
C SER A 14 -2.18 3.07 -44.42
N VAL A 15 -3.31 3.37 -45.08
CA VAL A 15 -4.40 4.17 -44.47
C VAL A 15 -5.30 3.31 -43.58
N LEU A 16 -5.40 2.00 -43.84
CA LEU A 16 -6.20 1.09 -43.00
C LEU A 16 -5.54 0.72 -41.66
N VAL A 17 -4.22 0.88 -41.52
CA VAL A 17 -3.51 0.63 -40.25
C VAL A 17 -3.61 1.80 -39.27
N LEU A 18 -4.06 2.98 -39.72
CA LEU A 18 -4.23 4.16 -38.83
C LEU A 18 -5.62 4.24 -38.18
N TYR A 19 -6.52 3.28 -38.43
CA TYR A 19 -7.87 3.27 -37.87
C TYR A 19 -8.09 2.29 -36.70
N SER A 20 -7.05 1.62 -36.19
CA SER A 20 -7.20 0.63 -35.10
C SER A 20 -6.62 1.05 -33.74
N CYS A 21 -6.31 2.33 -33.50
CA CYS A 21 -6.00 2.82 -32.15
C CYS A 21 -6.57 4.22 -31.96
N SER A 22 -7.90 4.31 -31.92
CA SER A 22 -8.59 5.44 -31.30
C SER A 22 -9.63 4.89 -30.33
N GLU A 23 -9.17 4.08 -29.38
CA GLU A 23 -9.86 4.04 -28.10
C GLU A 23 -9.69 5.42 -27.47
N LYS A 24 -10.82 6.06 -27.20
CA LYS A 24 -10.86 7.28 -26.41
C LYS A 24 -10.25 6.96 -25.05
N ILE A 25 -9.01 7.36 -24.85
CA ILE A 25 -8.40 7.44 -23.53
C ILE A 25 -9.17 8.54 -22.79
N ASN A 26 -10.21 8.14 -22.06
CA ASN A 26 -10.73 8.93 -20.96
C ASN A 26 -9.62 8.97 -19.90
N LYS A 27 -8.75 9.98 -19.99
CA LYS A 27 -7.82 10.34 -18.93
C LYS A 27 -8.62 10.85 -17.74
N ASN A 28 -9.03 9.95 -16.87
CA ASN A 28 -9.15 10.25 -15.45
C ASN A 28 -7.77 9.98 -14.83
N GLU A 29 -7.25 10.93 -14.06
CA GLU A 29 -5.92 10.93 -13.44
C GLU A 29 -5.69 9.81 -12.39
N ASN A 30 -6.57 8.81 -12.30
CA ASN A 30 -6.46 7.67 -11.38
C ASN A 30 -6.56 6.29 -12.05
N ASN A 31 -6.56 6.20 -13.39
CA ASN A 31 -6.66 4.92 -14.10
C ASN A 31 -5.30 4.21 -14.16
N VAL A 32 -4.92 3.56 -13.05
CA VAL A 32 -3.99 2.43 -13.11
C VAL A 32 -4.72 1.31 -13.88
N GLU A 33 -4.17 0.89 -15.01
CA GLU A 33 -4.69 -0.23 -15.78
C GLU A 33 -4.43 -1.53 -14.98
N TYR A 34 -5.44 -1.99 -14.24
CA TYR A 34 -5.33 -3.21 -13.43
C TYR A 34 -5.48 -4.46 -14.31
N GLN A 35 -4.64 -5.46 -14.06
CA GLN A 35 -4.68 -6.73 -14.76
C GLN A 35 -5.67 -7.67 -14.06
N ASP A 36 -6.81 -7.95 -14.69
CA ASP A 36 -7.87 -8.79 -14.11
C ASP A 36 -7.44 -10.24 -13.83
N ASP A 37 -6.37 -10.71 -14.46
CA ASP A 37 -5.74 -12.01 -14.24
C ASP A 37 -4.76 -12.02 -13.06
N LYS A 38 -4.68 -10.92 -12.29
CA LYS A 38 -3.80 -10.80 -11.13
C LYS A 38 -4.48 -10.08 -9.98
N MET A 39 -4.12 -10.47 -8.78
CA MET A 39 -4.65 -9.90 -7.54
C MET A 39 -3.56 -9.15 -6.80
N LEU A 40 -3.81 -7.86 -6.53
CA LEU A 40 -2.91 -7.03 -5.74
C LEU A 40 -3.37 -7.04 -4.28
N GLY A 41 -2.42 -7.08 -3.35
CA GLY A 41 -2.74 -6.95 -1.93
C GLY A 41 -1.54 -6.77 -1.04
N PHE A 42 -1.78 -6.72 0.27
CA PHE A 42 -0.76 -6.58 1.31
C PHE A 42 -0.79 -7.80 2.23
N VAL A 43 0.36 -8.41 2.48
CA VAL A 43 0.48 -9.56 3.37
C VAL A 43 0.16 -9.13 4.80
N GLU A 44 -0.86 -9.73 5.42
CA GLU A 44 -1.19 -9.51 6.83
C GLU A 44 -0.54 -10.57 7.73
N LYS A 45 -0.44 -11.81 7.25
CA LYS A 45 0.13 -12.94 8.00
C LYS A 45 0.85 -13.91 7.09
N VAL A 46 1.91 -14.51 7.62
CA VAL A 46 2.67 -15.59 6.98
C VAL A 46 2.67 -16.80 7.92
N TYR A 47 2.22 -17.94 7.43
CA TYR A 47 2.22 -19.22 8.13
C TYR A 47 3.19 -20.18 7.42
N SER A 48 4.47 -20.08 7.75
CA SER A 48 5.52 -20.88 7.08
C SER A 48 5.37 -22.38 7.29
N ASP A 49 4.71 -22.82 8.37
CA ASP A 49 4.42 -24.23 8.63
C ASP A 49 3.32 -24.81 7.72
N LYS A 50 2.61 -23.95 6.98
CA LYS A 50 1.44 -24.31 6.17
C LYS A 50 1.54 -23.83 4.71
N ASP A 51 2.68 -23.26 4.32
CA ASP A 51 2.89 -22.65 3.00
C ASP A 51 1.74 -21.69 2.63
N LEU A 52 1.28 -20.91 3.60
CA LEU A 52 0.06 -20.10 3.52
C LEU A 52 0.36 -18.65 3.90
N ILE A 53 -0.13 -17.72 3.08
CA ILE A 53 -0.17 -16.29 3.43
C ILE A 53 -1.62 -15.80 3.49
N VAL A 54 -1.88 -14.84 4.36
CA VAL A 54 -3.14 -14.08 4.40
C VAL A 54 -2.88 -12.71 3.84
N VAL A 55 -3.67 -12.32 2.83
CA VAL A 55 -3.46 -11.09 2.08
C VAL A 55 -4.70 -10.22 2.16
N ASN A 56 -4.52 -8.97 2.56
CA ASN A 56 -5.54 -7.94 2.44
C ASN A 56 -5.65 -7.52 0.97
N ILE A 57 -6.83 -7.72 0.39
CA ILE A 57 -7.13 -7.44 -1.01
C ILE A 57 -8.25 -6.41 -1.15
N ASN A 58 -8.50 -5.63 -0.10
CA ASN A 58 -9.62 -4.69 -0.04
C ASN A 58 -9.60 -3.68 -1.20
N ASP A 59 -8.43 -3.10 -1.50
CA ASP A 59 -8.28 -2.13 -2.58
C ASP A 59 -8.51 -2.77 -3.95
N TRP A 60 -7.99 -3.99 -4.16
CA TRP A 60 -8.17 -4.71 -5.41
C TRP A 60 -9.61 -5.20 -5.61
N PHE A 61 -10.26 -5.66 -4.53
CA PHE A 61 -11.62 -6.17 -4.58
C PHE A 61 -12.64 -5.07 -4.90
N HIS A 62 -12.42 -3.86 -4.38
CA HIS A 62 -13.29 -2.70 -4.61
C HIS A 62 -12.82 -1.78 -5.75
N ARG A 63 -11.87 -2.23 -6.59
CA ARG A 63 -11.26 -1.40 -7.65
C ARG A 63 -12.27 -0.81 -8.65
N ASP A 64 -13.37 -1.52 -8.89
CA ASP A 64 -14.41 -1.13 -9.84
C ASP A 64 -15.55 -0.33 -9.17
N ILE A 65 -15.49 -0.12 -7.86
CA ILE A 65 -16.48 0.65 -7.11
C ILE A 65 -16.06 2.13 -7.15
N PRO A 66 -16.89 3.03 -7.70
CA PRO A 66 -16.66 4.46 -7.62
C PRO A 66 -16.50 4.87 -6.15
N LYS A 67 -15.47 5.66 -5.85
CA LYS A 67 -15.23 6.23 -4.51
C LYS A 67 -16.21 7.39 -4.26
N ASP A 68 -17.50 7.15 -4.39
CA ASP A 68 -18.54 8.11 -3.99
C ASP A 68 -18.88 7.91 -2.50
N GLU A 69 -19.14 9.02 -1.80
CA GLU A 69 -19.07 9.16 -0.34
C GLU A 69 -20.04 8.28 0.48
N ASP A 70 -21.02 7.62 -0.13
CA ASP A 70 -22.08 6.86 0.57
C ASP A 70 -21.99 5.33 0.44
N THR A 71 -20.96 4.80 -0.23
CA THR A 71 -20.85 3.33 -0.36
C THR A 71 -20.30 2.73 0.94
N VAL A 72 -21.15 2.03 1.69
CA VAL A 72 -20.71 1.16 2.80
C VAL A 72 -19.97 -0.03 2.20
N ILE A 73 -18.68 0.16 1.97
CA ILE A 73 -17.77 -0.87 1.50
C ILE A 73 -17.50 -1.80 2.69
N ALA A 74 -17.68 -3.11 2.49
CA ALA A 74 -17.34 -4.11 3.51
C ALA A 74 -15.87 -3.94 3.87
N SER A 75 -15.61 -3.55 5.12
CA SER A 75 -14.26 -3.32 5.57
C SER A 75 -13.55 -4.67 5.78
N ASN A 76 -12.36 -4.77 5.20
CA ASN A 76 -11.40 -5.85 5.39
C ASN A 76 -11.66 -7.16 4.60
N ILE A 77 -11.62 -7.07 3.27
CA ILE A 77 -11.58 -8.24 2.39
C ILE A 77 -10.18 -8.87 2.43
N ILE A 78 -10.09 -10.05 3.04
CA ILE A 78 -8.87 -10.86 3.09
C ILE A 78 -8.97 -12.12 2.22
N SER A 79 -7.82 -12.63 1.77
CA SER A 79 -7.68 -13.85 1.00
C SER A 79 -6.61 -14.76 1.60
N GLU A 80 -6.92 -16.05 1.75
CA GLU A 80 -5.99 -17.10 2.13
C GLU A 80 -5.35 -17.70 0.87
N VAL A 81 -4.04 -17.55 0.74
CA VAL A 81 -3.28 -17.90 -0.47
C VAL A 81 -2.32 -19.03 -0.15
N LYS A 82 -2.58 -20.22 -0.70
CA LYS A 82 -1.69 -21.37 -0.55
C LYS A 82 -0.58 -21.33 -1.58
N THR A 83 0.56 -21.87 -1.20
CA THR A 83 1.76 -21.99 -2.02
C THR A 83 2.27 -23.42 -1.95
N ASN A 84 3.19 -23.79 -2.85
CA ASN A 84 3.92 -25.06 -2.81
C ASN A 84 5.25 -24.93 -3.55
N ASP A 85 5.99 -26.03 -3.69
CA ASP A 85 7.28 -26.08 -4.39
C ASP A 85 7.24 -25.60 -5.86
N ASN A 86 6.06 -25.55 -6.48
CA ASN A 86 5.88 -25.06 -7.86
C ASN A 86 5.46 -23.58 -7.91
N THR A 87 5.13 -22.95 -6.78
CA THR A 87 4.83 -21.53 -6.73
C THR A 87 6.10 -20.73 -7.01
N VAL A 88 6.05 -19.87 -8.02
CA VAL A 88 7.16 -19.00 -8.39
C VAL A 88 7.13 -17.73 -7.54
N PHE A 89 8.23 -17.45 -6.85
CA PHE A 89 8.44 -16.19 -6.12
C PHE A 89 9.47 -15.34 -6.85
N ARG A 90 9.16 -14.06 -7.04
CA ARG A 90 10.11 -13.09 -7.60
C ARG A 90 9.90 -11.70 -7.04
N TYR A 91 10.94 -10.89 -7.07
CA TYR A 91 10.83 -9.45 -6.85
C TYR A 91 10.32 -8.75 -8.11
N GLU A 92 9.86 -7.51 -7.96
CA GLU A 92 9.35 -6.67 -9.05
C GLU A 92 10.34 -6.52 -10.22
N ASN A 93 11.64 -6.48 -9.93
CA ASN A 93 12.71 -6.42 -10.93
C ASN A 93 12.96 -7.76 -11.67
N GLY A 94 12.17 -8.80 -11.39
CA GLY A 94 12.28 -10.12 -12.01
C GLY A 94 13.29 -11.08 -11.37
N THR A 95 14.05 -10.63 -10.36
CA THR A 95 14.98 -11.52 -9.64
C THR A 95 14.22 -12.53 -8.78
N LYS A 96 14.80 -13.72 -8.61
CA LYS A 96 14.19 -14.81 -7.83
C LYS A 96 14.05 -14.40 -6.36
N ALA A 97 12.89 -14.68 -5.79
CA ALA A 97 12.61 -14.58 -4.36
C ALA A 97 12.29 -15.97 -3.79
N GLU A 98 12.13 -16.05 -2.47
CA GLU A 98 11.77 -17.29 -1.77
C GLU A 98 10.62 -17.00 -0.79
N PHE A 99 9.85 -18.03 -0.40
CA PHE A 99 8.71 -17.86 0.49
C PHE A 99 9.13 -17.20 1.81
N GLU A 100 10.29 -17.59 2.34
CA GLU A 100 10.90 -17.11 3.58
C GLU A 100 11.25 -15.62 3.55
N THR A 101 11.29 -15.01 2.36
CA THR A 101 11.53 -13.57 2.21
C THR A 101 10.28 -12.73 2.39
N LEU A 102 9.09 -13.34 2.37
CA LEU A 102 7.83 -12.65 2.61
C LEU A 102 7.77 -12.10 4.03
N LYS A 103 7.32 -10.86 4.14
CA LYS A 103 7.15 -10.15 5.41
C LYS A 103 5.73 -9.63 5.55
N ILE A 104 5.31 -9.42 6.78
CA ILE A 104 4.05 -8.72 7.07
C ILE A 104 4.16 -7.29 6.50
N GLY A 105 3.09 -6.80 5.89
CA GLY A 105 3.01 -5.52 5.19
C GLY A 105 3.52 -5.55 3.74
N GLN A 106 4.13 -6.65 3.29
CA GLN A 106 4.66 -6.75 1.93
C GLN A 106 3.53 -6.60 0.90
N LYS A 107 3.69 -5.70 -0.06
CA LYS A 107 2.81 -5.60 -1.23
C LYS A 107 3.12 -6.75 -2.18
N VAL A 108 2.09 -7.46 -2.61
CA VAL A 108 2.21 -8.64 -3.47
C VAL A 108 1.24 -8.60 -4.64
N LEU A 109 1.70 -9.10 -5.79
CA LEU A 109 0.86 -9.41 -6.94
C LEU A 109 0.79 -10.93 -7.10
N ILE A 110 -0.43 -11.47 -7.11
CA ILE A 110 -0.68 -12.92 -7.06
C ILE A 110 -1.38 -13.35 -8.34
N THR A 111 -0.89 -14.44 -8.95
CA THR A 111 -1.45 -15.05 -10.16
C THR A 111 -1.75 -16.53 -9.92
N PRO A 112 -2.94 -17.05 -10.28
CA PRO A 112 -4.15 -16.32 -10.72
C PRO A 112 -4.80 -15.54 -9.55
N PRO A 113 -5.80 -14.67 -9.80
CA PRO A 113 -6.46 -13.93 -8.73
C PRO A 113 -7.37 -14.86 -7.92
N ILE A 114 -7.49 -14.58 -6.62
CA ILE A 114 -8.21 -15.45 -5.68
C ILE A 114 -9.42 -14.71 -5.12
N PHE A 115 -10.60 -15.02 -5.65
CA PHE A 115 -11.85 -14.44 -5.20
C PHE A 115 -12.34 -15.07 -3.90
N GLN A 116 -13.07 -14.29 -3.09
CA GLN A 116 -13.79 -14.80 -1.92
C GLN A 116 -14.68 -15.99 -2.33
N ASN A 117 -14.76 -17.00 -1.47
CA ASN A 117 -15.46 -18.29 -1.60
C ASN A 117 -14.70 -19.45 -2.26
N LYS A 118 -13.50 -19.25 -2.82
CA LYS A 118 -12.62 -20.38 -3.18
C LYS A 118 -11.63 -20.67 -2.07
N LYS A 119 -11.95 -21.66 -1.22
CA LYS A 119 -10.98 -22.19 -0.26
C LYS A 119 -9.85 -22.90 -1.00
N ASN A 120 -8.60 -22.69 -0.57
CA ASN A 120 -7.41 -23.41 -1.04
C ASN A 120 -6.96 -23.12 -2.49
N VAL A 121 -7.09 -21.89 -2.99
CA VAL A 121 -6.50 -21.57 -4.30
C VAL A 121 -4.97 -21.51 -4.17
N LEU A 122 -4.30 -22.30 -5.00
CA LEU A 122 -2.85 -22.37 -5.07
C LEU A 122 -2.34 -21.23 -5.96
N ALA A 123 -1.45 -20.40 -5.44
CA ALA A 123 -0.76 -19.39 -6.23
C ALA A 123 0.25 -20.06 -7.18
N MET A 124 0.18 -19.70 -8.46
CA MET A 124 1.21 -20.08 -9.43
C MET A 124 2.41 -19.15 -9.32
N GLU A 125 2.15 -17.86 -9.10
CA GLU A 125 3.19 -16.85 -8.97
C GLU A 125 2.81 -15.82 -7.91
N ILE A 126 3.81 -15.40 -7.13
CA ILE A 126 3.73 -14.28 -6.19
C ILE A 126 4.91 -13.35 -6.48
N VAL A 127 4.60 -12.13 -6.89
CA VAL A 127 5.58 -11.06 -7.10
C VAL A 127 5.59 -10.14 -5.87
N LEU A 128 6.76 -9.97 -5.25
CA LEU A 128 6.98 -9.02 -4.17
C LEU A 128 7.26 -7.65 -4.78
N LEU A 129 6.34 -6.71 -4.56
CA LEU A 129 6.39 -5.37 -5.13
C LEU A 129 7.04 -4.37 -4.18
N ASP A 130 7.76 -3.40 -4.73
CA ASP A 130 8.27 -2.31 -3.92
C ASP A 130 7.12 -1.42 -3.43
N LEU A 131 7.26 -0.94 -2.20
CA LEU A 131 6.31 0.00 -1.60
C LEU A 131 6.68 1.43 -1.99
N THR A 132 5.71 2.17 -2.49
CA THR A 132 5.83 3.63 -2.61
C THR A 132 5.86 4.28 -1.23
N TYR A 133 6.30 5.54 -1.16
CA TYR A 133 6.34 6.31 0.09
C TYR A 133 4.98 6.32 0.83
N HIS A 134 3.89 6.60 0.11
CA HIS A 134 2.54 6.62 0.70
C HIS A 134 2.09 5.24 1.18
N GLU A 135 2.47 4.17 0.49
CA GLU A 135 2.13 2.81 0.92
C GLU A 135 2.91 2.40 2.17
N LYS A 136 4.19 2.77 2.26
CA LYS A 136 5.00 2.54 3.46
C LYS A 136 4.41 3.23 4.68
N LEU A 137 3.88 4.44 4.51
CA LEU A 137 3.45 5.30 5.61
C LEU A 137 1.92 5.42 5.70
N ARG A 138 1.17 4.55 5.04
CA ARG A 138 -0.29 4.63 4.94
C ARG A 138 -0.98 4.78 6.30
N ASP A 139 -0.50 4.07 7.31
CA ASP A 139 -1.10 4.08 8.66
C ASP A 139 -0.63 5.29 9.51
N PHE A 140 0.34 6.06 9.01
CA PHE A 140 0.91 7.25 9.64
C PHE A 140 0.40 8.56 9.04
N LEU A 141 0.02 8.55 7.76
CA LEU A 141 -0.50 9.74 7.08
C LEU A 141 -1.89 10.11 7.61
N SER A 142 -2.17 11.41 7.64
CA SER A 142 -3.53 11.88 7.90
C SER A 142 -4.44 11.50 6.74
N ASN A 143 -5.70 11.20 7.04
CA ASN A 143 -6.75 11.00 6.05
C ASN A 143 -7.63 12.26 5.86
N ASP A 144 -7.29 13.36 6.54
CA ASP A 144 -8.01 14.63 6.49
C ASP A 144 -6.98 15.76 6.31
N THR A 145 -7.11 16.53 5.23
CA THR A 145 -6.19 17.63 4.88
C THR A 145 -6.17 18.75 5.92
N ASN A 146 -7.20 18.84 6.77
CA ASN A 146 -7.32 19.86 7.82
C ASN A 146 -6.87 19.35 9.19
N LYS A 147 -6.40 18.11 9.29
CA LYS A 147 -5.96 17.51 10.55
C LYS A 147 -4.57 16.92 10.44
N LEU A 148 -3.84 17.06 11.53
CA LEU A 148 -2.60 16.34 11.74
C LEU A 148 -2.89 14.98 12.39
N ARG A 149 -2.13 13.97 11.97
CA ARG A 149 -2.05 12.69 12.65
C ARG A 149 -0.80 12.65 13.52
N VAL A 150 -0.99 12.30 14.79
CA VAL A 150 0.11 12.09 15.74
C VAL A 150 0.26 10.59 15.97
N SER A 151 1.39 10.06 15.56
CA SER A 151 1.74 8.66 15.68
C SER A 151 2.82 8.45 16.72
N ILE A 152 2.53 7.59 17.68
CA ILE A 152 3.46 7.19 18.72
C ILE A 152 3.94 5.78 18.41
N ILE A 153 5.20 5.63 18.00
CA ILE A 153 5.82 4.31 17.84
C ILE A 153 6.51 3.94 19.15
N GLN A 154 6.21 2.77 19.70
CA GLN A 154 6.75 2.32 20.99
C GLN A 154 7.21 0.85 20.94
N ASP A 155 7.92 0.41 21.98
CA ASP A 155 8.25 -1.01 22.15
C ASP A 155 7.03 -1.76 22.71
N ALA A 156 6.64 -2.85 22.06
CA ALA A 156 5.49 -3.66 22.47
C ALA A 156 5.63 -4.26 23.88
N VAL A 157 6.86 -4.55 24.30
CA VAL A 157 7.14 -5.23 25.57
C VAL A 157 7.14 -4.25 26.73
N ASN A 158 7.67 -3.04 26.49
CA ASN A 158 7.79 -2.00 27.50
C ASN A 158 7.26 -0.66 26.95
N PRO A 159 5.93 -0.52 26.81
CA PRO A 159 5.34 0.75 26.41
C PRO A 159 5.67 1.79 27.49
N LEU A 160 6.21 2.92 27.05
CA LEU A 160 6.64 3.98 27.96
C LEU A 160 5.40 4.69 28.52
N SER A 161 5.37 4.88 29.83
CA SER A 161 4.35 5.72 30.46
C SER A 161 4.69 7.18 30.21
N TYR A 162 3.82 7.89 29.51
CA TYR A 162 3.92 9.34 29.37
C TYR A 162 3.36 10.04 30.62
N ASP A 163 3.78 11.28 30.83
CA ASP A 163 3.14 12.15 31.82
C ASP A 163 1.69 12.40 31.41
N SER A 164 0.76 12.22 32.34
CA SER A 164 -0.68 12.32 32.08
C SER A 164 -1.13 13.73 31.74
N GLU A 165 -0.47 14.76 32.30
CA GLU A 165 -0.78 16.16 32.03
C GLU A 165 -0.31 16.52 30.61
N ASP A 166 0.94 16.17 30.25
CA ASP A 166 1.45 16.42 28.91
C ASP A 166 0.62 15.71 27.81
N MET A 167 0.19 14.47 28.06
CA MET A 167 -0.68 13.74 27.13
C MET A 167 -2.08 14.34 27.06
N SER A 168 -2.64 14.78 28.19
CA SER A 168 -3.93 15.48 28.21
C SER A 168 -3.87 16.76 27.37
N ASP A 169 -2.78 17.53 27.51
CA ASP A 169 -2.54 18.72 26.72
C ASP A 169 -2.42 18.42 25.22
N LEU A 170 -1.71 17.36 24.85
CA LEU A 170 -1.63 16.91 23.45
C LEU A 170 -3.01 16.56 22.89
N ILE A 171 -3.79 15.77 23.63
CA ILE A 171 -5.14 15.36 23.22
C ILE A 171 -6.07 16.57 23.09
N SER A 172 -5.94 17.58 23.95
CA SER A 172 -6.72 18.82 23.87
C SER A 172 -6.47 19.61 22.59
N GLN A 173 -5.35 19.37 21.89
CA GLN A 173 -5.10 19.93 20.57
C GLN A 173 -5.87 19.18 19.46
N GLU A 174 -6.69 18.20 19.80
CA GLU A 174 -7.53 17.40 18.90
C GLU A 174 -6.78 16.81 17.68
N PRO A 175 -5.55 16.26 17.81
CA PRO A 175 -4.95 15.52 16.71
C PRO A 175 -5.67 14.18 16.51
N THR A 176 -5.52 13.59 15.33
CA THR A 176 -5.83 12.16 15.16
C THR A 176 -4.69 11.35 15.78
N LEU A 177 -4.89 10.77 16.95
CA LEU A 177 -3.86 10.02 17.68
C LEU A 177 -3.88 8.53 17.30
N ASN A 178 -2.71 7.95 17.03
CA ASN A 178 -2.55 6.49 16.91
C ASN A 178 -1.26 6.00 17.58
N PHE A 179 -1.34 4.80 18.14
CA PHE A 179 -0.23 4.10 18.76
C PHE A 179 0.16 2.92 17.88
N HIS A 180 1.46 2.74 17.69
CA HIS A 180 2.04 1.69 16.88
C HIS A 180 3.10 0.97 17.69
N ASP A 181 2.98 -0.34 17.78
CA ASP A 181 4.05 -1.16 18.32
C ASP A 181 5.10 -1.37 17.23
N TYR A 182 6.38 -1.18 17.56
CA TYR A 182 7.47 -1.44 16.63
C TYR A 182 7.57 -2.93 16.33
N GLN A 183 7.37 -3.29 15.07
CA GLN A 183 7.47 -4.66 14.58
C GLN A 183 8.74 -4.84 13.77
N LYS A 184 9.73 -5.55 14.33
CA LYS A 184 11.02 -5.80 13.67
C LYS A 184 10.90 -6.56 12.34
N ASP A 185 9.92 -7.46 12.26
CA ASP A 185 9.75 -8.35 11.10
C ASP A 185 8.73 -7.81 10.07
N PHE A 186 8.26 -6.57 10.26
CA PHE A 186 7.46 -5.86 9.26
C PHE A 186 8.33 -5.50 8.04
N VAL A 187 7.71 -5.39 6.87
CA VAL A 187 8.43 -5.11 5.61
C VAL A 187 9.16 -3.76 5.64
N VAL A 188 8.56 -2.75 6.29
CA VAL A 188 9.16 -1.43 6.49
C VAL A 188 9.87 -1.39 7.84
N ASP A 189 11.19 -1.19 7.82
CA ASP A 189 11.95 -0.87 9.02
C ASP A 189 11.78 0.63 9.33
N TYR A 190 10.73 0.98 10.07
CA TYR A 190 10.41 2.38 10.36
C TYR A 190 11.53 3.12 11.08
N LYS A 191 12.40 2.44 11.84
CA LYS A 191 13.57 3.09 12.43
C LYS A 191 14.52 3.62 11.38
N LYS A 192 14.73 2.87 10.30
CA LYS A 192 15.56 3.32 9.18
C LYS A 192 14.82 4.29 8.28
N GLU A 193 13.57 3.98 7.93
CA GLU A 193 12.77 4.80 7.00
C GLU A 193 12.54 6.23 7.53
N LEU A 194 12.35 6.39 8.84
CA LEU A 194 12.04 7.68 9.48
C LEU A 194 13.20 8.21 10.34
N ASP A 195 14.37 7.57 10.25
CA ASP A 195 15.58 7.94 10.97
C ASP A 195 15.35 8.05 12.50
N ILE A 196 14.71 7.03 13.09
CA ILE A 196 14.37 6.99 14.51
C ILE A 196 15.52 6.37 15.29
N GLU A 197 16.13 7.16 16.16
CA GLU A 197 17.28 6.74 16.98
C GLU A 197 16.86 5.89 18.18
N LYS A 198 15.72 6.23 18.80
CA LYS A 198 15.24 5.59 20.02
C LYS A 198 13.71 5.48 20.04
N LEU A 199 13.20 4.55 20.85
CA LEU A 199 11.77 4.42 21.11
C LEU A 199 11.46 4.80 22.56
N PRO A 200 10.24 5.28 22.83
CA PRO A 200 9.21 5.63 21.87
C PRO A 200 9.56 6.93 21.14
N VAL A 201 8.93 7.15 19.99
CA VAL A 201 9.03 8.38 19.21
C VAL A 201 7.64 8.90 18.89
N ILE A 202 7.49 10.22 18.90
CA ILE A 202 6.27 10.92 18.52
C ILE A 202 6.51 11.55 17.16
N LEU A 203 5.64 11.21 16.22
CA LEU A 203 5.71 11.63 14.84
C LEU A 203 4.43 12.37 14.48
N VAL A 204 4.54 13.48 13.77
CA VAL A 204 3.40 14.29 13.34
C VAL A 204 3.37 14.34 11.82
N PHE A 205 2.28 13.88 11.23
CA PHE A 205 2.08 13.77 9.79
C PHE A 205 0.90 14.62 9.32
N ASP A 206 1.00 15.15 8.11
CA ASP A 206 -0.16 15.56 7.30
C ASP A 206 -0.57 14.42 6.36
N THR A 207 -1.34 14.72 5.31
CA THR A 207 -1.78 13.73 4.31
C THR A 207 -0.65 13.26 3.40
N GLU A 208 0.44 14.01 3.32
CA GLU A 208 1.51 13.79 2.34
C GLU A 208 2.80 13.30 2.97
N LYS A 209 3.15 13.73 4.20
CA LYS A 209 4.49 13.50 4.75
C LYS A 209 4.61 13.67 6.27
N LEU A 210 5.77 13.22 6.77
CA LEU A 210 6.23 13.55 8.12
C LEU A 210 6.57 15.04 8.20
N LEU A 211 5.98 15.74 9.15
CA LEU A 211 6.23 17.16 9.42
C LEU A 211 7.13 17.38 10.64
N PHE A 212 6.96 16.56 11.67
CA PHE A 212 7.68 16.74 12.93
C PHE A 212 7.99 15.40 13.60
N LYS A 213 9.17 15.30 14.21
CA LYS A 213 9.65 14.12 14.93
C LYS A 213 10.24 14.58 16.26
N THR A 214 9.77 14.03 17.36
CA THR A 214 10.28 14.33 18.71
C THR A 214 10.21 13.11 19.61
N TYR A 215 10.90 13.17 20.74
CA TYR A 215 10.83 12.22 21.84
C TYR A 215 10.15 12.81 23.08
N ASN A 216 9.58 14.02 22.97
CA ASN A 216 8.99 14.78 24.05
C ASN A 216 7.55 15.21 23.69
N VAL A 217 6.58 14.87 24.54
CA VAL A 217 5.16 15.16 24.29
C VAL A 217 4.89 16.66 24.21
N LYS A 218 5.50 17.45 25.09
CA LYS A 218 5.33 18.92 25.13
C LYS A 218 5.82 19.59 23.85
N GLU A 219 6.90 19.11 23.24
CA GLU A 219 7.37 19.60 21.94
C GLU A 219 6.36 19.31 20.83
N ALA A 220 5.79 18.10 20.79
CA ALA A 220 4.74 17.76 19.83
C ALA A 220 3.48 18.63 20.03
N THR A 221 3.06 18.84 21.27
CA THR A 221 1.93 19.72 21.62
C THR A 221 2.16 21.15 21.14
N ASN A 222 3.36 21.70 21.36
CA ASN A 222 3.70 23.05 20.91
C ASN A 222 3.71 23.16 19.39
N PHE A 223 4.29 22.16 18.69
CA PHE A 223 4.27 22.11 17.23
C PHE A 223 2.84 22.16 16.67
N ILE A 224 1.92 21.36 17.21
CA ILE A 224 0.52 21.33 16.75
C ILE A 224 -0.17 22.67 17.02
N ARG A 225 0.09 23.29 18.18
CA ARG A 225 -0.46 24.60 18.51
C ARG A 225 0.01 25.68 17.53
N GLU A 226 1.29 25.66 17.17
CA GLU A 226 1.86 26.59 16.19
C GLU A 226 1.32 26.35 14.79
N TRP A 227 1.15 25.08 14.38
CA TRP A 227 0.60 24.74 13.07
C TRP A 227 -0.85 25.23 12.86
N LYS A 228 -1.65 25.31 13.93
CA LYS A 228 -3.03 25.79 13.87
C LYS A 228 -3.17 27.32 13.78
N ASN A 229 -2.11 28.07 14.11
CA ASN A 229 -2.13 29.54 14.14
C ASN A 229 -1.56 30.13 12.85
#